data_AF-A0A261QN79-F1
#
_entry.id   AF-A0A261QN79-F1
#
_cell.length_a   1.000
_cell.length_b   1.000
_cell.length_c   1.000
_cell.angle_alpha   90.00
_cell.angle_beta   90.00
_cell.angle_gamma   90.00
#
_symmetry.space_group_name_H-M   'P 1'
#
loop_
_entity.id
_entity.type
_entity.pdbx_description
1 polymer ?
#
loop_
_entity_poly.entity_id
_entity_poly.type
_entity_poly.pdbx_seq_one_letter_code
_entity_poly.pdbx_strand_id
1 'polypeptide(L)'
;MPDKNQFVKNLGLLETVDCAKNALDKRTGGTVNGDIISQGGVLSLKGDDRKHLGIHNQDGSVRMWLYKDKGGDGVRLNNGSDGGGEYVFHKDGGFRAPSSVYAGAARIAHDGNIYGSMWGNQWLDAYLRNTFQPKGAYGQPNTAKREVNGWWKCGDTGLIIQWARYGKDKGSGTYDFPLPMKFPKAGLFCIGYVGTALYYDADYQSQSAHLVDNATVRSGLA
;
A
#
# COMPACT_ATOMS: atom_id res chain seq x y z
N MET A 1 24.45 74.84 35.69
CA MET A 1 25.01 73.48 35.55
C MET A 1 26.22 73.56 34.62
N PRO A 2 27.35 72.90 34.93
CA PRO A 2 28.49 72.85 33.99
C PRO A 2 28.07 72.21 32.67
N ASP A 3 28.74 72.58 31.57
CA ASP A 3 28.52 71.99 30.24
C ASP A 3 28.70 70.47 30.32
N LYS A 4 27.62 69.73 30.01
CA LYS A 4 27.57 68.28 30.09
C LYS A 4 28.61 67.61 29.18
N ASN A 5 28.83 68.16 27.98
CA ASN A 5 29.79 67.64 27.03
C ASN A 5 31.23 67.90 27.51
N GLN A 6 31.49 69.10 28.03
CA GLN A 6 32.80 69.44 28.60
C GLN A 6 33.10 68.59 29.85
N PHE A 7 32.10 68.34 30.69
CA PHE A 7 32.22 67.48 31.87
C PHE A 7 32.56 66.03 31.50
N VAL A 8 31.83 65.44 30.55
CA VAL A 8 32.10 64.07 30.04
C VAL A 8 33.50 63.98 29.42
N LYS A 9 33.92 65.01 28.68
CA LYS A 9 35.28 65.11 28.11
C LYS A 9 36.35 65.17 29.19
N ASN A 10 36.16 65.99 30.23
CA ASN A 10 37.11 66.10 31.34
C ASN A 10 37.24 64.81 32.16
N LEU A 11 36.21 63.95 32.15
CA LEU A 11 36.24 62.62 32.75
C LEU A 11 36.84 61.54 31.81
N GLY A 12 37.18 61.88 30.57
CA GLY A 12 37.70 60.93 29.59
C GLY A 12 36.67 59.93 29.04
N LEU A 13 35.37 60.23 29.16
CA LEU A 13 34.28 59.29 28.83
C LEU A 13 33.65 59.51 27.45
N LEU A 14 34.22 60.40 26.64
CA LEU A 14 33.63 60.80 25.36
C LEU A 14 33.45 59.60 24.41
N GLU A 15 34.50 58.79 24.23
CA GLU A 15 34.47 57.57 23.40
C GLU A 15 33.46 56.54 23.92
N THR A 16 33.41 56.33 25.23
CA THR A 16 32.45 55.39 25.84
C THR A 16 31.00 55.78 25.56
N VAL A 17 30.69 57.08 25.67
CA VAL A 17 29.35 57.59 25.36
C VAL A 17 29.01 57.39 23.88
N ASP A 18 29.97 57.65 22.98
CA ASP A 18 29.76 57.47 21.55
C ASP A 18 29.55 55.99 21.18
N CYS A 19 30.34 55.07 21.73
CA CYS A 19 30.12 53.63 21.56
C CYS A 19 28.76 53.17 22.12
N ALA A 20 28.33 53.75 23.25
CA ALA A 20 27.08 53.36 23.91
C ALA A 20 25.81 53.81 23.15
N LYS A 21 25.87 54.86 22.33
CA LYS A 21 24.70 55.41 21.61
C LYS A 21 23.95 54.39 20.75
N ASN A 22 24.67 53.40 20.21
CA ASN A 22 24.11 52.37 19.33
C ASN A 22 24.19 50.96 19.93
N ALA A 23 24.49 50.84 21.22
CA ALA A 23 24.60 49.56 21.89
C ALA A 23 23.21 48.98 22.19
N LEU A 24 23.03 47.67 21.98
CA LEU A 24 21.83 46.96 22.38
C LEU A 24 21.77 46.86 23.91
N ASP A 25 20.68 47.34 24.54
CA ASP A 25 20.50 47.22 25.99
C ASP A 25 20.26 45.76 26.38
N LYS A 26 21.19 45.20 27.15
CA LYS A 26 21.12 43.80 27.60
C LYS A 26 20.07 43.55 28.69
N ARG A 27 19.54 44.60 29.32
CA ARG A 27 18.56 44.50 30.43
C ARG A 27 17.13 44.40 29.92
N THR A 28 16.84 45.08 28.82
CA THR A 28 15.50 45.14 28.21
C THR A 28 15.41 44.39 26.89
N GLY A 29 16.56 44.02 26.30
CA GLY A 29 16.62 43.55 24.93
C GLY A 29 16.30 44.67 23.94
N GLY A 30 15.98 44.30 22.71
CA GLY A 30 15.56 45.24 21.67
C GLY A 30 15.57 44.62 20.27
N THR A 31 15.14 45.41 19.29
CA THR A 31 15.20 45.07 17.87
C THR A 31 16.43 45.71 17.25
N VAL A 32 17.20 44.94 16.49
CA VAL A 32 18.24 45.47 15.61
C VAL A 32 17.61 45.72 14.25
N ASN A 33 17.68 46.97 13.76
CA ASN A 33 17.20 47.33 12.43
C ASN A 33 18.35 47.19 11.41
N GLY A 34 18.28 46.18 10.55
CA GLY A 34 19.33 45.82 9.58
C GLY A 34 19.84 44.39 9.75
N ASP A 35 20.86 44.03 8.97
CA ASP A 35 21.45 42.69 8.99
C ASP A 35 22.26 42.44 10.27
N ILE A 36 22.16 41.23 10.81
CA ILE A 36 23.02 40.73 11.89
C ILE A 36 23.96 39.68 11.29
N ILE A 37 25.26 39.97 11.27
CA ILE A 37 26.29 39.07 10.73
C ILE A 37 27.15 38.54 11.89
N SER A 38 27.17 37.21 12.07
CA SER A 38 28.15 36.55 12.95
C SER A 38 29.43 36.26 12.17
N GLN A 39 30.56 36.78 12.65
CA GLN A 39 31.89 36.44 12.10
C GLN A 39 32.46 35.13 12.68
N GLY A 40 31.77 34.50 13.64
CA GLY A 40 32.09 33.16 14.16
C GLY A 40 31.22 32.06 13.54
N GLY A 41 31.51 30.80 13.85
CA GLY A 41 30.85 29.65 13.22
C GLY A 41 29.46 29.27 13.73
N VAL A 42 28.95 29.88 14.82
CA VAL A 42 27.69 29.46 15.48
C VAL A 42 26.88 30.67 15.94
N LEU A 43 25.56 30.64 15.70
CA LEU A 43 24.57 31.49 16.37
C LEU A 43 23.82 30.65 17.41
N SER A 44 23.96 30.99 18.69
CA SER A 44 23.40 30.20 19.81
C SER A 44 22.28 30.93 20.53
N LEU A 45 21.18 30.22 20.80
CA LEU A 45 20.10 30.65 21.67
C LEU A 45 20.12 29.81 22.95
N LYS A 46 20.15 30.45 24.14
CA LYS A 46 20.30 29.76 25.43
C LYS A 46 19.10 30.00 26.34
N GLY A 47 18.73 28.96 27.09
CA GLY A 47 17.62 28.96 28.05
C GLY A 47 16.72 27.75 27.85
N ASP A 48 15.99 27.38 28.89
CA ASP A 48 15.20 26.13 28.91
C ASP A 48 13.90 26.20 28.09
N ASP A 49 13.35 27.39 27.89
CA ASP A 49 12.16 27.57 27.05
C ASP A 49 12.44 27.18 25.60
N ARG A 50 11.36 26.93 24.84
CA ARG A 50 11.43 26.74 23.40
C ARG A 50 12.22 27.86 22.73
N LYS A 51 13.18 27.48 21.87
CA LYS A 51 13.93 28.42 21.05
C LYS A 51 13.46 28.29 19.61
N HIS A 52 13.15 29.43 19.03
CA HIS A 52 12.66 29.56 17.68
C HIS A 52 13.68 30.29 16.82
N LEU A 53 13.80 29.84 15.57
CA LEU A 53 14.08 30.72 14.45
C LEU A 53 12.74 31.02 13.78
N GLY A 54 12.35 32.30 13.73
CA GLY A 54 11.07 32.74 13.22
C GLY A 54 11.19 33.67 12.03
N ILE A 55 10.29 33.51 11.06
CA ILE A 55 10.07 34.48 9.99
C ILE A 55 8.66 35.05 10.20
N HIS A 56 8.58 36.37 10.32
CA HIS A 56 7.33 37.09 10.57
C HIS A 56 7.01 38.02 9.41
N ASN A 57 5.71 38.19 9.16
CA ASN A 57 5.19 39.27 8.34
C ASN A 57 5.36 40.62 9.07
N GLN A 58 5.23 41.72 8.33
CA GLN A 58 5.33 43.07 8.90
C GLN A 58 4.24 43.36 9.95
N ASP A 59 3.08 42.72 9.84
CA ASP A 59 1.97 42.81 10.80
C ASP A 59 2.17 41.95 12.07
N GLY A 60 3.29 41.24 12.17
CA GLY A 60 3.63 40.37 13.30
C GLY A 60 3.13 38.93 13.15
N SER A 61 2.27 38.63 12.17
CA SER A 61 1.81 37.26 11.93
C SER A 61 2.96 36.35 11.51
N VAL A 62 2.90 35.08 11.92
CA VAL A 62 3.97 34.12 11.71
C VAL A 62 3.91 33.59 10.28
N ARG A 63 5.03 33.60 9.57
CA ARG A 63 5.22 32.95 8.27
C ARG A 63 5.92 31.60 8.38
N MET A 64 6.88 31.45 9.31
CA MET A 64 7.53 30.17 9.57
C MET A 64 8.12 30.11 10.98
N TRP A 65 8.10 28.92 11.58
CA TRP A 65 8.92 28.57 12.74
C TRP A 65 9.78 27.35 12.47
N LEU A 66 11.05 27.40 12.90
CA LEU A 66 11.92 26.26 13.15
C LEU A 66 12.26 26.23 14.64
N TYR A 67 11.92 25.16 15.34
CA TYR A 67 12.06 25.14 16.80
C TYR A 67 12.21 23.75 17.42
N LYS A 68 12.59 23.73 18.70
CA LYS A 68 12.66 22.54 19.53
C LYS A 68 12.25 22.84 20.97
N ASP A 69 11.45 21.96 21.56
CA ASP A 69 11.13 21.97 22.99
C ASP A 69 12.16 21.19 23.82
N LYS A 70 12.48 21.70 25.02
CA LYS A 70 13.20 20.92 26.04
C LYS A 70 12.38 19.70 26.42
N GLY A 71 12.96 18.51 26.30
CA GLY A 71 12.27 17.24 26.57
C GLY A 71 11.20 16.83 25.54
N GLY A 72 10.91 17.67 24.53
CA GLY A 72 9.91 17.36 23.50
C GLY A 72 10.31 16.20 22.58
N ASP A 73 9.38 15.80 21.72
CA ASP A 73 9.45 14.64 20.83
C ASP A 73 10.34 14.79 19.60
N GLY A 74 10.67 16.02 19.16
CA GLY A 74 11.47 16.21 17.94
C GLY A 74 11.70 17.67 17.58
N VAL A 75 12.53 17.90 16.56
CA VAL A 75 12.75 19.22 15.93
C VAL A 75 11.61 19.48 14.95
N ARG A 76 11.05 20.69 14.96
CA ARG A 76 9.82 21.04 14.24
C ARG A 76 10.05 22.15 13.22
N LEU A 77 9.43 21.99 12.05
CA LEU A 77 9.25 23.04 11.04
C LEU A 77 7.74 23.26 10.83
N ASN A 78 7.31 24.51 10.92
CA ASN A 78 5.90 24.91 10.83
C ASN A 78 5.73 26.10 9.87
N ASN A 79 4.68 26.07 9.05
CA ASN A 79 4.40 27.09 8.02
C ASN A 79 3.60 28.29 8.57
N GLY A 80 3.67 28.54 9.88
CA GLY A 80 3.01 29.67 10.53
C GLY A 80 1.49 29.71 10.26
N SER A 81 1.03 30.90 9.90
CA SER A 81 -0.39 31.21 9.64
C SER A 81 -0.91 30.57 8.35
N ASP A 82 -0.03 30.14 7.44
CA ASP A 82 -0.41 29.48 6.19
C ASP A 82 -0.89 28.03 6.43
N GLY A 83 -0.76 27.51 7.66
CA GLY A 83 -1.31 26.23 8.07
C GLY A 83 -0.50 25.02 7.59
N GLY A 84 -1.17 23.91 7.29
CA GLY A 84 -0.53 22.68 6.80
C GLY A 84 0.07 21.77 7.86
N GLY A 85 0.12 22.18 9.14
CA GLY A 85 0.60 21.36 10.26
C GLY A 85 2.11 21.47 10.50
N GLU A 86 2.68 20.49 11.19
CA GLU A 86 4.10 20.50 11.57
C GLU A 86 4.83 19.31 10.96
N TYR A 87 6.00 19.60 10.38
CA TYR A 87 6.97 18.60 10.00
C TYR A 87 7.89 18.34 11.19
N VAL A 88 8.03 17.07 11.59
CA VAL A 88 8.76 16.71 12.81
C VAL A 88 9.86 15.71 12.49
N PHE A 89 11.09 16.05 12.85
CA PHE A 89 12.19 15.09 12.96
C PHE A 89 12.23 14.60 14.40
N HIS A 90 11.65 13.44 14.63
CA HIS A 90 11.46 12.86 15.96
C HIS A 90 12.79 12.39 16.57
N LYS A 91 12.85 12.42 17.90
CA LYS A 91 14.01 12.00 18.71
C LYS A 91 14.32 10.51 18.61
N ASP A 92 13.34 9.71 18.18
CA ASP A 92 13.47 8.28 17.89
C ASP A 92 13.94 8.00 16.45
N GLY A 93 14.24 9.04 15.66
CA GLY A 93 14.67 8.95 14.28
C GLY A 93 13.53 8.97 13.25
N GLY A 94 12.27 9.01 13.68
CA GLY A 94 11.12 9.11 12.79
C GLY A 94 10.99 10.47 12.09
N PHE A 95 10.39 10.49 10.91
CA PHE A 95 9.96 11.72 10.25
C PHE A 95 8.44 11.74 10.12
N ARG A 96 7.82 12.83 10.55
CA ARG A 96 6.38 13.07 10.39
C ARG A 96 6.17 14.20 9.40
N ALA A 97 5.49 13.90 8.30
CA ALA A 97 4.82 14.89 7.48
C ALA A 97 3.35 14.97 7.89
N PRO A 98 2.75 16.18 7.93
CA PRO A 98 1.33 16.35 8.26
C PRO A 98 0.40 15.93 7.11
N SER A 99 0.94 15.64 5.93
CA SER A 99 0.23 15.18 4.74
C SER A 99 1.14 14.26 3.91
N SER A 100 0.90 14.16 2.61
CA SER A 100 1.63 13.27 1.70
C SER A 100 3.13 13.57 1.62
N VAL A 101 3.94 12.51 1.47
CA VAL A 101 5.37 12.60 1.16
C VAL A 101 5.59 12.25 -0.30
N TYR A 102 6.27 13.13 -1.04
CA TYR A 102 6.51 13.00 -2.48
C TYR A 102 7.95 12.54 -2.76
N ALA A 103 8.09 11.64 -3.72
CA ALA A 103 9.37 11.22 -4.32
C ALA A 103 9.24 11.34 -5.85
N GLY A 104 9.57 12.52 -6.38
CA GLY A 104 9.22 12.89 -7.75
C GLY A 104 7.70 12.95 -7.92
N ALA A 105 7.18 12.29 -8.96
CA ALA A 105 5.73 12.20 -9.20
C ALA A 105 5.00 11.14 -8.34
N ALA A 106 5.75 10.23 -7.69
CA ALA A 106 5.18 9.26 -6.78
C ALA A 106 4.96 9.88 -5.39
N ARG A 107 3.97 9.38 -4.65
CA ARG A 107 3.69 9.84 -3.28
C ARG A 107 3.07 8.78 -2.40
N ILE A 108 3.36 8.88 -1.11
CA ILE A 108 2.63 8.18 -0.04
C ILE A 108 1.64 9.19 0.54
N ALA A 109 0.35 8.85 0.55
CA ALA A 109 -0.71 9.68 1.09
C ALA A 109 -0.91 9.45 2.60
N HIS A 110 -1.61 10.39 3.25
CA HIS A 110 -1.84 10.34 4.70
C HIS A 110 -2.76 9.19 5.14
N ASP A 111 -3.48 8.55 4.22
CA ASP A 111 -4.30 7.36 4.43
C ASP A 111 -3.53 6.04 4.25
N GLY A 112 -2.23 6.13 3.95
CA GLY A 112 -1.35 4.99 3.69
C GLY A 112 -1.36 4.50 2.24
N ASN A 113 -2.15 5.11 1.36
CA ASN A 113 -2.17 4.75 -0.05
C ASN A 113 -0.91 5.27 -0.78
N ILE A 114 -0.55 4.64 -1.89
CA ILE A 114 0.64 4.98 -2.67
C ILE A 114 0.24 5.25 -4.11
N TYR A 115 0.60 6.41 -4.65
CA TYR A 115 0.39 6.77 -6.05
C TYR A 115 1.70 6.74 -6.82
N GLY A 116 1.67 6.27 -8.07
CA GLY A 116 2.84 6.32 -8.95
C GLY A 116 2.63 5.68 -10.32
N SER A 117 3.54 5.95 -11.24
CA SER A 117 3.54 5.40 -12.60
C SER A 117 3.71 3.88 -12.63
N MET A 118 4.43 3.30 -11.66
CA MET A 118 4.56 1.84 -11.50
C MET A 118 3.22 1.12 -11.26
N TRP A 119 2.21 1.85 -10.79
CA TRP A 119 0.86 1.34 -10.59
C TRP A 119 -0.04 1.63 -11.80
N GLY A 120 0.48 2.26 -12.86
CA GLY A 120 -0.30 2.71 -14.02
C GLY A 120 -0.89 4.11 -13.84
N ASN A 121 -0.20 5.01 -13.13
CA ASN A 121 -0.68 6.37 -12.81
C ASN A 121 -2.02 6.36 -12.05
N GLN A 122 -2.15 5.44 -11.11
CA GLN A 122 -3.29 5.33 -10.20
C GLN A 122 -2.81 5.02 -8.79
N TRP A 123 -3.75 4.97 -7.86
CA TRP A 123 -3.50 4.55 -6.49
C TRP A 123 -3.28 3.04 -6.38
N LEU A 124 -2.40 2.62 -5.47
CA LEU A 124 -2.03 1.23 -5.26
C LEU A 124 -3.25 0.37 -4.89
N ASP A 125 -4.19 0.88 -4.11
CA ASP A 125 -5.43 0.14 -3.78
C ASP A 125 -6.24 -0.22 -5.04
N ALA A 126 -6.36 0.71 -5.98
CA ALA A 126 -7.06 0.51 -7.24
C ALA A 126 -6.31 -0.47 -8.14
N TYR A 127 -4.99 -0.33 -8.23
CA TYR A 127 -4.13 -1.28 -8.94
C TYR A 127 -4.30 -2.71 -8.40
N LEU A 128 -4.25 -2.89 -7.08
CA LEU A 128 -4.41 -4.20 -6.45
C LEU A 128 -5.79 -4.81 -6.72
N ARG A 129 -6.86 -4.02 -6.58
CA ARG A 129 -8.25 -4.47 -6.83
C ARG A 129 -8.49 -4.88 -8.28
N ASN A 130 -7.86 -4.17 -9.22
CA ASN A 130 -8.01 -4.41 -10.66
C ASN A 130 -7.09 -5.53 -11.18
N THR A 131 -6.04 -5.88 -10.42
CA THR A 131 -5.00 -6.85 -10.85
C THR A 131 -5.16 -8.21 -10.17
N PHE A 132 -5.64 -8.27 -8.93
CA PHE A 132 -5.71 -9.50 -8.14
C PHE A 132 -7.14 -9.87 -7.74
N GLN A 133 -7.44 -11.16 -7.76
CA GLN A 133 -8.70 -11.69 -7.23
C GLN A 133 -8.73 -11.52 -5.71
N PRO A 134 -9.83 -10.98 -5.13
CA PRO A 134 -9.94 -10.84 -3.69
C PRO A 134 -9.79 -12.19 -2.97
N LYS A 135 -9.10 -12.17 -1.83
CA LYS A 135 -9.01 -13.35 -0.96
C LYS A 135 -10.42 -13.80 -0.58
N GLY A 136 -10.72 -15.09 -0.81
CA GLY A 136 -12.04 -15.67 -0.52
C GLY A 136 -13.04 -15.58 -1.68
N ALA A 137 -12.71 -14.88 -2.76
CA ALA A 137 -13.46 -14.95 -4.02
C ALA A 137 -12.99 -16.09 -4.93
N TYR A 138 -12.12 -16.99 -4.45
CA TYR A 138 -11.66 -18.15 -5.19
C TYR A 138 -12.83 -19.08 -5.53
N GLY A 139 -12.72 -19.76 -6.66
CA GLY A 139 -13.61 -20.88 -6.96
C GLY A 139 -13.51 -21.95 -5.86
N GLN A 140 -14.64 -22.58 -5.54
CA GLN A 140 -14.73 -23.71 -4.63
C GLN A 140 -13.83 -24.86 -5.12
N PRO A 141 -13.11 -25.55 -4.22
CA PRO A 141 -12.18 -26.60 -4.61
C PRO A 141 -12.91 -27.74 -5.34
N ASN A 142 -12.32 -28.19 -6.44
CA ASN A 142 -12.80 -29.36 -7.17
C ASN A 142 -12.51 -30.64 -6.38
N THR A 143 -13.37 -31.66 -6.52
CA THR A 143 -13.21 -32.98 -5.88
C THR A 143 -13.08 -34.06 -6.94
N ALA A 144 -12.38 -35.17 -6.64
CA ALA A 144 -12.20 -36.25 -7.60
C ALA A 144 -11.94 -37.60 -6.92
N LYS A 145 -12.40 -38.68 -7.56
CA LYS A 145 -11.99 -40.06 -7.31
C LYS A 145 -11.07 -40.52 -8.45
N ARG A 146 -9.76 -40.68 -8.16
CA ARG A 146 -8.70 -40.93 -9.16
C ARG A 146 -8.40 -42.43 -9.32
N GLU A 147 -9.42 -43.21 -9.62
CA GLU A 147 -9.32 -44.65 -9.87
C GLU A 147 -9.70 -44.99 -11.32
N VAL A 148 -9.56 -46.27 -11.71
CA VAL A 148 -9.97 -46.79 -13.03
C VAL A 148 -11.44 -46.49 -13.32
N ASN A 149 -12.29 -46.61 -12.29
CA ASN A 149 -13.68 -46.19 -12.32
C ASN A 149 -13.80 -44.96 -11.41
N GLY A 150 -13.57 -43.79 -12.00
CA GLY A 150 -13.32 -42.53 -11.31
C GLY A 150 -14.20 -41.39 -11.79
N TRP A 151 -14.06 -40.26 -11.12
CA TRP A 151 -14.80 -39.05 -11.45
C TRP A 151 -14.07 -37.80 -10.98
N TRP A 152 -14.42 -36.67 -11.56
CA TRP A 152 -14.04 -35.32 -11.15
C TRP A 152 -15.32 -34.47 -11.06
N LYS A 153 -15.42 -33.59 -10.07
CA LYS A 153 -16.54 -32.69 -9.84
C LYS A 153 -16.05 -31.26 -9.59
N CYS A 154 -16.59 -30.33 -10.36
CA CYS A 154 -16.37 -28.90 -10.16
C CYS A 154 -17.00 -28.45 -8.85
N GLY A 155 -16.22 -27.77 -7.99
CA GLY A 155 -16.72 -27.20 -6.75
C GLY A 155 -17.72 -26.07 -6.98
N ASP A 156 -17.49 -25.25 -8.02
CA ASP A 156 -18.28 -24.05 -8.30
C ASP A 156 -19.60 -24.36 -9.01
N THR A 157 -19.52 -25.11 -10.11
CA THR A 157 -20.67 -25.34 -11.01
C THR A 157 -21.40 -26.64 -10.71
N GLY A 158 -20.76 -27.55 -9.97
CA GLY A 158 -21.26 -28.90 -9.77
C GLY A 158 -21.18 -29.80 -11.02
N LEU A 159 -20.54 -29.35 -12.11
CA LEU A 159 -20.27 -30.17 -13.30
C LEU A 159 -19.48 -31.43 -12.90
N ILE A 160 -19.92 -32.59 -13.37
CA ILE A 160 -19.29 -33.88 -13.08
C ILE A 160 -18.80 -34.50 -14.40
N ILE A 161 -17.54 -34.94 -14.42
CA ILE A 161 -16.94 -35.76 -15.48
C ILE A 161 -16.60 -37.11 -14.85
N GLN A 162 -17.01 -38.22 -15.46
CA GLN A 162 -16.77 -39.56 -14.94
C GLN A 162 -16.20 -40.46 -16.02
N TRP A 163 -15.45 -41.48 -15.62
CA TRP A 163 -14.87 -42.47 -16.52
C TRP A 163 -14.86 -43.84 -15.85
N ALA A 164 -15.06 -44.89 -16.64
CA ALA A 164 -15.02 -46.26 -16.16
C ALA A 164 -14.63 -47.23 -17.26
N ARG A 165 -14.13 -48.41 -16.85
CA ARG A 165 -13.82 -49.53 -17.74
C ARG A 165 -14.56 -50.78 -17.25
N TYR A 166 -15.47 -51.27 -18.08
CA TYR A 166 -16.27 -52.47 -17.81
C TYR A 166 -16.18 -53.48 -18.97
N GLY A 167 -16.75 -54.67 -18.79
CA GLY A 167 -17.00 -55.62 -19.88
C GLY A 167 -15.82 -56.49 -20.31
N LYS A 168 -14.71 -56.55 -19.55
CA LYS A 168 -13.57 -57.45 -19.87
C LYS A 168 -13.98 -58.93 -19.94
N ASP A 169 -15.02 -59.29 -19.21
CA ASP A 169 -15.57 -60.62 -19.01
C ASP A 169 -16.87 -60.88 -19.80
N LYS A 170 -17.30 -59.92 -20.63
CA LYS A 170 -18.57 -60.00 -21.38
C LYS A 170 -18.30 -60.33 -22.85
N GLY A 171 -19.19 -61.13 -23.45
CA GLY A 171 -19.20 -61.38 -24.89
C GLY A 171 -19.92 -60.26 -25.65
N SER A 172 -20.15 -60.49 -26.95
CA SER A 172 -20.93 -59.58 -27.80
C SER A 172 -22.37 -59.46 -27.28
N GLY A 173 -22.87 -58.24 -27.15
CA GLY A 173 -24.20 -57.97 -26.60
C GLY A 173 -24.38 -56.56 -26.05
N THR A 174 -25.57 -56.24 -25.54
CA THR A 174 -25.87 -54.95 -24.91
C THR A 174 -25.96 -55.12 -23.39
N TYR A 175 -25.24 -54.29 -22.65
CA TYR A 175 -25.15 -54.40 -21.19
C TYR A 175 -25.28 -53.04 -20.51
N ASP A 176 -25.81 -53.09 -19.29
CA ASP A 176 -25.90 -51.96 -18.38
C ASP A 176 -24.72 -51.97 -17.42
N PHE A 177 -24.06 -50.82 -17.29
CA PHE A 177 -22.94 -50.62 -16.41
C PHE A 177 -23.20 -49.48 -15.43
N PRO A 178 -22.79 -49.64 -14.15
CA PRO A 178 -22.94 -48.58 -13.18
C PRO A 178 -21.98 -47.43 -13.49
N LEU A 179 -22.41 -46.19 -13.26
CA LEU A 179 -21.54 -45.04 -13.22
C LEU A 179 -20.71 -45.04 -11.92
N PRO A 180 -19.47 -44.54 -11.93
CA PRO A 180 -18.66 -44.35 -10.73
C PRO A 180 -19.34 -43.51 -9.64
N MET A 181 -20.21 -42.58 -10.03
CA MET A 181 -21.06 -41.78 -9.16
C MET A 181 -22.41 -41.51 -9.85
N LYS A 182 -23.50 -41.56 -9.09
CA LYS A 182 -24.82 -41.13 -9.57
C LYS A 182 -24.81 -39.61 -9.84
N PHE A 183 -25.21 -39.19 -11.04
CA PHE A 183 -25.48 -37.78 -11.33
C PHE A 183 -26.64 -37.29 -10.44
N PRO A 184 -26.49 -36.18 -9.71
CA PRO A 184 -27.54 -35.70 -8.81
C PRO A 184 -28.85 -35.30 -9.51
N LYS A 185 -28.77 -34.83 -10.76
CA LYS A 185 -29.94 -34.35 -11.54
C LYS A 185 -30.13 -35.08 -12.86
N ALA A 186 -29.16 -34.97 -13.77
CA ALA A 186 -29.16 -35.59 -15.08
C ALA A 186 -27.72 -35.69 -15.58
N GLY A 187 -27.43 -36.70 -16.41
CA GLY A 187 -26.26 -36.68 -17.27
C GLY A 187 -26.60 -36.11 -18.65
N LEU A 188 -25.69 -35.34 -19.24
CA LEU A 188 -25.94 -34.66 -20.52
C LEU A 188 -25.40 -35.45 -21.71
N PHE A 189 -24.25 -36.09 -21.53
CA PHE A 189 -23.49 -36.67 -22.63
C PHE A 189 -22.74 -37.92 -22.15
N CYS A 190 -22.66 -38.92 -23.01
CA CYS A 190 -21.94 -40.17 -22.76
C CYS A 190 -21.25 -40.62 -24.04
N ILE A 191 -20.02 -41.11 -23.91
CA ILE A 191 -19.26 -41.78 -24.95
C ILE A 191 -18.85 -43.13 -24.41
N GLY A 192 -19.03 -44.19 -25.20
CA GLY A 192 -18.54 -45.53 -24.92
C GLY A 192 -17.52 -45.94 -25.96
N TYR A 193 -16.56 -46.77 -25.55
CA TYR A 193 -15.51 -47.27 -26.41
C TYR A 193 -15.19 -48.73 -26.08
N VAL A 194 -14.92 -49.54 -27.09
CA VAL A 194 -14.50 -50.95 -26.94
C VAL A 194 -13.02 -51.10 -27.26
N GLY A 195 -12.28 -51.83 -26.42
CA GLY A 195 -10.82 -51.96 -26.55
C GLY A 195 -10.35 -52.55 -27.89
N THR A 196 -11.17 -53.40 -28.51
CA THR A 196 -10.91 -54.02 -29.83
C THR A 196 -10.93 -53.03 -30.99
N ALA A 197 -11.54 -51.85 -30.81
CA ALA A 197 -11.50 -50.80 -31.82
C ALA A 197 -10.13 -50.09 -31.85
N LEU A 198 -9.24 -50.40 -30.89
CA LEU A 198 -7.88 -49.86 -30.91
C LEU A 198 -7.22 -50.61 -32.06
N TYR A 199 -6.77 -49.89 -33.08
CA TYR A 199 -6.06 -50.44 -34.24
C TYR A 199 -6.92 -51.09 -35.34
N TYR A 200 -8.25 -50.86 -35.38
CA TYR A 200 -9.10 -51.31 -36.49
C TYR A 200 -9.41 -50.18 -37.49
N ASP A 201 -9.24 -50.46 -38.79
CA ASP A 201 -9.51 -49.52 -39.89
C ASP A 201 -11.03 -49.40 -40.14
N ALA A 202 -11.66 -48.45 -39.44
CA ALA A 202 -13.01 -47.89 -39.67
C ALA A 202 -14.24 -48.84 -39.71
N ASP A 203 -15.30 -48.38 -39.02
CA ASP A 203 -16.73 -48.72 -39.19
C ASP A 203 -17.24 -50.14 -38.89
N TYR A 204 -16.37 -51.13 -38.61
CA TYR A 204 -16.83 -52.49 -38.24
C TYR A 204 -17.27 -52.64 -36.78
N GLN A 205 -17.07 -51.63 -35.94
CA GLN A 205 -17.51 -51.64 -34.54
C GLN A 205 -18.35 -50.40 -34.23
N SER A 206 -19.67 -50.57 -34.17
CA SER A 206 -20.57 -49.49 -33.73
C SER A 206 -20.35 -49.18 -32.27
N GLN A 207 -19.91 -47.95 -31.98
CA GLN A 207 -19.67 -47.46 -30.63
C GLN A 207 -20.87 -46.61 -30.21
N SER A 208 -21.75 -47.18 -29.39
CA SER A 208 -22.84 -46.42 -28.79
C SER A 208 -22.90 -46.71 -27.30
N ALA A 209 -22.87 -45.63 -26.52
CA ALA A 209 -23.27 -45.66 -25.14
C ALA A 209 -24.28 -44.54 -24.93
N HIS A 210 -25.31 -44.82 -24.14
CA HIS A 210 -26.24 -43.80 -23.71
C HIS A 210 -26.53 -43.94 -22.22
N LEU A 211 -26.90 -42.82 -21.62
CA LEU A 211 -27.36 -42.79 -20.25
C LEU A 211 -28.78 -43.35 -20.21
N VAL A 212 -28.97 -44.44 -19.47
CA VAL A 212 -30.29 -45.02 -19.24
C VAL A 212 -30.99 -44.22 -18.14
N ASP A 213 -30.22 -43.85 -17.12
CA ASP A 213 -30.65 -43.04 -16.00
C ASP A 213 -29.43 -42.29 -15.41
N ASN A 214 -29.60 -41.74 -14.21
CA ASN A 214 -28.55 -40.97 -13.54
C ASN A 214 -27.39 -41.81 -12.96
N ALA A 215 -27.51 -43.14 -12.95
CA ALA A 215 -26.55 -44.07 -12.35
C ALA A 215 -26.04 -45.14 -13.32
N THR A 216 -26.60 -45.22 -14.54
CA THR A 216 -26.39 -46.36 -15.43
C THR A 216 -26.13 -45.89 -16.85
N VAL A 217 -25.10 -46.49 -17.46
CA VAL A 217 -24.80 -46.38 -18.89
C VAL A 217 -25.07 -47.71 -19.55
N ARG A 218 -25.81 -47.68 -20.66
CA ARG A 218 -25.97 -48.84 -21.53
C ARG A 218 -25.01 -48.73 -22.69
N SER A 219 -24.22 -49.77 -22.91
CA SER A 219 -23.29 -49.86 -24.04
C SER A 219 -23.47 -51.17 -24.79
N GLY A 220 -23.37 -51.08 -26.12
CA GLY A 220 -23.11 -52.26 -26.95
C GLY A 220 -21.64 -52.69 -26.80
N LEU A 221 -21.41 -54.00 -26.72
CA LEU A 221 -20.12 -54.64 -26.87
C LEU A 221 -20.17 -55.44 -28.18
N ALA A 222 -19.24 -55.14 -29.09
CA ALA A 222 -19.10 -55.81 -30.38
C ALA A 222 -17.97 -56.84 -30.29
#